data_AF-A0A3D0GZE5-F1
#
_entry.id   AF-A0A3D0GZE5-F1
#
_cell.length_a   1.000
_cell.length_b   1.000
_cell.length_c   1.000
_cell.angle_alpha   90.00
_cell.angle_beta   90.00
_cell.angle_gamma   90.00
#
_symmetry.space_group_name_H-M   'P 1'
#
loop_
_entity.id
_entity.type
_entity.pdbx_description
1 polymer ?
#
loop_
_entity_poly.entity_id
_entity_poly.type
_entity_poly.pdbx_seq_one_letter_code
_entity_poly.pdbx_strand_id
1 'polypeptide(L)'
;MIQINQLKLPIYATEEDVLQAVCKELRIKNKKDIKNIRVLKRSVDSRKKPDLYYVYHLAVDVLHEEIILKHAKNNICLYEEYEFSFPKVDIRNDKNIVIVGMGPAGLFAGLMLSRAGYKPLIIERGQKVEDRIRTVEDFFANG
;
A
#
# COMPACT_ATOMS: atom_id res chain seq x y z
N MET A 1 -4.43 13.55 -10.05
CA MET A 1 -5.32 12.75 -9.18
C MET A 1 -5.53 13.52 -7.88
N ILE A 2 -6.70 13.40 -7.25
CA ILE A 2 -6.96 14.00 -5.93
C ILE A 2 -6.98 12.92 -4.85
N GLN A 3 -6.29 13.15 -3.74
CA GLN A 3 -6.37 12.30 -2.55
C GLN A 3 -7.48 12.79 -1.62
N ILE A 4 -8.35 11.88 -1.19
CA ILE A 4 -9.28 12.11 -0.08
C ILE A 4 -8.84 11.26 1.10
N ASN A 5 -8.54 11.91 2.22
CA ASN A 5 -8.19 11.28 3.47
C ASN A 5 -9.40 11.13 4.38
N GLN A 6 -9.43 10.04 5.14
CA GLN A 6 -10.38 9.83 6.24
C GLN A 6 -11.86 9.86 5.81
N LEU A 7 -12.18 9.37 4.61
CA LEU A 7 -13.58 9.22 4.19
C LEU A 7 -14.21 8.06 4.97
N LYS A 8 -15.15 8.37 5.87
CA LYS A 8 -15.80 7.37 6.74
C LYS A 8 -17.12 6.91 6.17
N LEU A 9 -17.29 5.60 6.06
CA LEU A 9 -18.53 4.96 5.60
C LEU A 9 -18.82 3.74 6.47
N PRO A 10 -20.10 3.38 6.67
CA PRO A 10 -20.44 2.13 7.35
C PRO A 10 -19.83 0.91 6.63
N ILE A 11 -19.54 -0.16 7.36
CA ILE A 11 -18.91 -1.37 6.77
C ILE A 11 -19.78 -2.08 5.73
N TYR A 12 -21.09 -1.80 5.72
CA TYR A 12 -22.06 -2.33 4.76
C TYR A 12 -22.27 -1.40 3.56
N ALA A 13 -21.51 -0.31 3.45
CA ALA A 13 -21.57 0.59 2.30
C ALA A 13 -21.17 -0.12 1.01
N THR A 14 -21.95 0.12 -0.04
CA THR A 14 -21.72 -0.37 -1.39
C THR A 14 -20.70 0.50 -2.14
N GLU A 15 -20.24 0.04 -3.30
CA GLU A 15 -19.37 0.85 -4.18
C GLU A 15 -20.07 2.15 -4.64
N GLU A 16 -21.39 2.08 -4.82
CA GLU A 16 -22.21 3.24 -5.16
C GLU A 16 -22.27 4.24 -4.00
N ASP A 17 -22.35 3.78 -2.75
CA ASP A 17 -22.27 4.65 -1.56
C ASP A 17 -20.90 5.35 -1.47
N VAL A 18 -19.82 4.65 -1.83
CA VAL A 18 -18.47 5.25 -1.91
C VAL A 18 -18.43 6.33 -2.98
N LEU A 19 -18.94 6.04 -4.18
CA LEU A 19 -19.00 7.02 -5.28
C LEU A 19 -19.78 8.28 -4.89
N GLN A 20 -20.96 8.10 -4.26
CA GLN A 20 -21.76 9.22 -3.77
C GLN A 20 -21.05 10.03 -2.70
N ALA A 21 -20.38 9.36 -1.76
CA ALA A 21 -19.61 10.02 -0.72
C ALA A 21 -18.44 10.82 -1.32
N VAL A 22 -17.75 10.29 -2.35
CA VAL A 22 -16.71 11.01 -3.10
C VAL A 22 -17.29 12.23 -3.82
N CYS A 23 -18.40 12.09 -4.54
CA CYS A 23 -19.07 13.22 -5.20
C CYS A 23 -19.42 14.33 -4.19
N LYS A 24 -19.98 13.94 -3.03
CA LYS A 24 -20.33 14.88 -1.95
C LYS A 24 -19.09 15.55 -1.36
N GLU A 25 -18.04 14.80 -1.13
CA GLU A 25 -16.82 15.30 -0.49
C GLU A 25 -16.05 16.27 -1.40
N LEU A 26 -16.00 15.98 -2.71
CA LEU A 26 -15.38 16.81 -3.74
C LEU A 26 -16.32 17.88 -4.34
N ARG A 27 -17.59 17.93 -3.92
CA ARG A 27 -18.63 18.83 -4.46
C ARG A 27 -18.86 18.68 -5.97
N ILE A 28 -18.70 17.47 -6.49
CA ILE A 28 -18.94 17.13 -7.89
C ILE A 28 -20.42 16.79 -8.09
N LYS A 29 -21.08 17.45 -9.04
CA LYS A 29 -22.51 17.24 -9.33
C LYS A 29 -22.77 16.06 -10.25
N ASN A 30 -21.89 15.83 -11.24
CA ASN A 30 -22.06 14.78 -12.24
C ASN A 30 -21.04 13.66 -11.98
N LYS A 31 -21.52 12.45 -11.72
CA LYS A 31 -20.67 11.27 -11.52
C LYS A 31 -19.71 11.01 -12.67
N LYS A 32 -20.08 11.40 -13.91
CA LYS A 32 -19.22 11.24 -15.10
C LYS A 32 -17.93 12.06 -15.03
N ASP A 33 -17.88 13.05 -14.14
CA ASP A 33 -16.67 13.84 -13.93
C ASP A 33 -15.64 13.09 -13.08
N ILE A 34 -16.02 11.96 -12.48
CA ILE A 34 -15.11 11.00 -11.83
C ILE A 34 -14.80 9.89 -12.83
N LYS A 35 -13.54 9.75 -13.21
CA LYS A 35 -13.09 8.72 -14.15
C LYS A 35 -12.77 7.40 -13.45
N ASN A 36 -12.16 7.48 -12.27
CA ASN A 36 -11.68 6.32 -11.53
C ASN A 36 -11.54 6.64 -10.03
N ILE A 37 -11.71 5.62 -9.19
CA ILE A 37 -11.49 5.70 -7.75
C ILE A 37 -10.58 4.54 -7.36
N ARG A 38 -9.42 4.86 -6.77
CA ARG A 38 -8.47 3.88 -6.24
C ARG A 38 -8.43 3.94 -4.71
N VAL A 39 -8.61 2.79 -4.08
CA VAL A 39 -8.43 2.66 -2.62
C VAL A 39 -6.93 2.58 -2.30
N LEU A 40 -6.38 3.63 -1.71
CA LEU A 40 -4.98 3.65 -1.23
C LEU A 40 -4.83 2.91 0.10
N LYS A 41 -5.81 3.09 0.99
CA LYS A 41 -5.86 2.42 2.30
C LYS A 41 -7.31 2.28 2.73
N ARG A 42 -7.63 1.14 3.33
CA ARG A 42 -8.92 0.88 4.00
C ARG A 42 -8.64 0.31 5.38
N SER A 43 -9.14 0.98 6.42
CA SER A 43 -9.02 0.52 7.82
C SER A 43 -10.38 0.48 8.49
N VAL A 44 -10.52 -0.32 9.55
CA VAL A 44 -11.75 -0.41 10.34
C VAL A 44 -11.64 0.51 11.57
N ASP A 45 -12.65 1.34 11.80
CA ASP A 45 -12.86 2.09 13.04
C ASP A 45 -14.00 1.41 13.83
N SER A 46 -13.63 0.72 14.91
CA SER A 46 -14.53 -0.06 15.76
C SER A 46 -14.71 0.52 17.17
N ARG A 47 -14.29 1.77 17.38
CA ARG A 47 -14.27 2.41 18.70
C ARG A 47 -15.67 2.73 19.24
N LYS A 48 -16.67 2.89 18.38
CA LYS A 48 -18.05 3.24 18.75
C LYS A 48 -18.99 2.07 18.53
N LYS A 49 -18.89 1.02 19.35
CA LYS A 49 -19.83 -0.12 19.26
C LYS A 49 -21.28 0.34 19.49
N PRO A 50 -22.28 -0.20 18.76
CA PRO A 50 -22.19 -1.28 17.77
C PRO A 50 -21.76 -0.81 16.36
N ASP A 51 -21.64 0.50 16.13
CA ASP A 51 -21.33 1.06 14.82
C ASP A 51 -19.89 0.78 14.37
N LEU A 52 -19.76 0.15 13.21
CA LEU A 52 -18.48 -0.13 12.58
C LEU A 52 -18.37 0.67 11.29
N TYR A 53 -17.24 1.35 11.13
CA TYR A 53 -16.95 2.15 9.94
C TYR A 53 -15.69 1.66 9.24
N TYR A 54 -15.72 1.68 7.91
CA TYR A 54 -14.51 1.78 7.13
C TYR A 54 -14.05 3.23 7.05
N VAL A 55 -12.75 3.41 7.22
CA VAL A 55 -12.05 4.67 6.97
C VAL A 55 -11.20 4.47 5.72
N TYR A 56 -11.57 5.18 4.66
CA TYR A 56 -10.92 5.11 3.36
C TYR A 56 -9.93 6.27 3.18
N HIS A 57 -8.81 5.95 2.55
CA HIS A 57 -7.97 6.88 1.83
C HIS A 57 -8.07 6.55 0.34
N LEU A 58 -8.51 7.50 -0.46
CA LEU A 58 -8.81 7.31 -1.87
C LEU A 58 -7.94 8.22 -2.73
N ALA A 59 -7.48 7.73 -3.87
CA ALA A 59 -7.04 8.56 -4.98
C ALA A 59 -8.14 8.56 -6.03
N VAL A 60 -8.58 9.74 -6.46
CA VAL A 60 -9.72 9.92 -7.35
C VAL A 60 -9.26 10.67 -8.60
N ASP A 61 -9.52 10.08 -9.76
CA ASP A 61 -9.35 10.75 -11.05
C ASP A 61 -10.60 11.57 -11.35
N VAL A 62 -10.43 12.88 -11.48
CA VAL A 62 -11.51 13.82 -11.71
C VAL A 62 -11.22 14.74 -12.88
N LEU A 63 -12.26 15.26 -13.52
CA LEU A 63 -12.15 16.42 -14.39
C LEU A 63 -11.95 17.68 -13.54
N HIS A 64 -11.18 18.64 -14.07
CA HIS A 64 -10.96 19.96 -13.46
C HIS A 64 -10.42 19.92 -12.02
N GLU A 65 -9.35 19.15 -11.80
CA GLU A 65 -8.76 18.96 -10.46
C GLU A 65 -8.35 20.29 -9.80
N GLU A 66 -7.87 21.25 -10.59
CA GLU A 66 -7.45 22.58 -10.16
C GLU A 66 -8.57 23.40 -9.50
N ILE A 67 -9.83 23.24 -9.95
CA ILE A 67 -10.98 23.95 -9.39
C ILE A 67 -11.37 23.36 -8.03
N ILE A 68 -11.30 22.03 -7.93
CA ILE A 68 -11.62 21.30 -6.71
C ILE A 68 -10.58 21.60 -5.63
N LEU A 69 -9.29 21.60 -5.99
CA LEU A 69 -8.19 21.87 -5.07
C LEU A 69 -8.22 23.30 -4.50
N LYS A 70 -8.68 24.30 -5.26
CA LYS A 70 -8.84 25.68 -4.76
C LYS A 70 -9.83 25.80 -3.59
N HIS A 71 -10.81 24.89 -3.50
CA HIS A 71 -11.84 24.89 -2.47
C HIS A 71 -11.77 23.64 -1.58
N ALA A 72 -10.63 22.94 -1.62
CA ALA A 72 -10.41 21.71 -0.89
C ALA A 72 -10.47 21.95 0.63
N LYS A 73 -11.08 20.99 1.32
CA LYS A 73 -10.97 20.88 2.78
C LYS A 73 -9.60 20.31 3.16
N ASN A 74 -9.24 20.40 4.44
CA ASN A 74 -7.95 19.92 4.96
C ASN A 74 -7.66 18.42 4.73
N ASN A 75 -8.69 17.61 4.48
CA ASN A 75 -8.54 16.18 4.20
C ASN A 75 -8.37 15.87 2.70
N ILE A 76 -8.37 16.88 1.83
CA ILE A 76 -8.26 16.73 0.38
C ILE A 76 -6.95 17.38 -0.07
N CYS A 77 -6.14 16.66 -0.84
CA CYS A 77 -4.90 17.19 -1.41
C CYS A 77 -4.65 16.62 -2.80
N LEU A 78 -3.66 17.17 -3.52
CA LEU A 78 -3.17 16.54 -4.73
C LEU A 78 -2.58 15.17 -4.37
N TYR A 79 -2.92 14.15 -5.17
CA TYR A 79 -2.29 12.84 -5.09
C TYR A 79 -1.22 12.74 -6.15
N GLU A 80 0.03 12.59 -5.71
CA GLU A 80 1.15 12.22 -6.56
C GLU A 80 1.40 10.72 -6.40
N GLU A 81 1.38 10.01 -7.52
CA GLU A 81 1.69 8.59 -7.51
C GLU A 81 3.16 8.39 -7.15
N TYR A 82 3.39 7.67 -6.05
CA TYR A 82 4.74 7.34 -5.65
C TYR A 82 5.27 6.20 -6.51
N GLU A 83 6.14 6.54 -7.46
CA GLU A 83 6.97 5.57 -8.15
C GLU A 83 8.30 5.40 -7.41
N PHE A 84 8.52 4.22 -6.85
CA PHE A 84 9.83 3.87 -6.31
C PHE A 84 10.83 3.79 -7.47
N SER A 85 11.82 4.68 -7.47
CA SER A 85 12.97 4.59 -8.37
C SER A 85 14.20 4.11 -7.61
N PHE A 86 14.92 3.17 -8.21
CA PHE A 86 16.22 2.77 -7.69
C PHE A 86 17.23 3.92 -7.87
N PRO A 87 18.09 4.18 -6.87
CA PRO A 87 19.20 5.09 -7.08
C PRO A 87 20.07 4.57 -8.22
N LYS A 88 20.60 5.47 -9.06
CA LYS A 88 21.56 5.09 -10.11
C LYS A 88 22.81 4.55 -9.44
N VAL A 89 23.13 3.29 -9.74
CA VAL A 89 24.31 2.61 -9.24
C VAL A 89 25.37 2.58 -10.34
N ASP A 90 26.59 2.99 -10.01
CA ASP A 90 27.74 2.74 -10.88
C ASP A 90 28.23 1.29 -10.65
N ILE A 91 27.89 0.40 -11.58
CA ILE A 91 28.12 -1.06 -11.49
C ILE A 91 29.62 -1.41 -11.64
N ARG A 92 30.52 -0.42 -11.74
CA ARG A 92 31.98 -0.65 -11.84
C ARG A 92 32.61 -1.31 -10.61
N ASN A 93 31.88 -1.48 -9.51
CA ASN A 93 32.40 -2.07 -8.29
C ASN A 93 31.81 -3.47 -8.06
N ASP A 94 32.57 -4.49 -8.44
CA ASP A 94 32.26 -5.92 -8.27
C ASP A 94 32.45 -6.33 -6.79
N LYS A 95 31.73 -5.65 -5.89
CA LYS A 95 31.80 -5.93 -4.46
C LYS A 95 31.09 -7.25 -4.18
N ASN A 96 31.79 -8.15 -3.51
CA ASN A 96 31.18 -9.33 -2.90
C ASN A 96 30.27 -8.87 -1.75
N ILE A 97 28.96 -8.91 -1.98
CA ILE A 97 27.95 -8.56 -0.98
C ILE A 97 27.41 -9.85 -0.36
N VAL A 98 27.48 -9.96 0.96
CA VAL A 98 26.89 -11.07 1.72
C VAL A 98 25.77 -10.54 2.60
N ILE A 99 24.61 -11.20 2.54
CA ILE A 99 23.44 -10.93 3.35
C ILE A 99 23.23 -12.13 4.28
N VAL A 100 23.23 -11.88 5.59
CA VAL A 100 23.03 -12.92 6.60
C VAL A 100 21.60 -12.86 7.11
N GLY A 101 20.86 -13.93 6.87
CA GLY A 101 19.43 -14.08 7.17
C GLY A 101 18.55 -13.87 5.94
N MET A 102 17.58 -14.76 5.74
CA MET A 102 16.55 -14.73 4.69
C MET A 102 15.17 -14.43 5.30
N GLY A 103 15.13 -13.62 6.36
CA GLY A 103 13.90 -12.98 6.82
C GLY A 103 13.46 -11.83 5.89
N PRO A 104 12.38 -11.10 6.22
CA PRO A 104 11.87 -10.03 5.36
C PRO A 104 12.90 -8.97 4.98
N ALA A 105 13.75 -8.56 5.93
CA ALA A 105 14.80 -7.59 5.69
C ALA A 105 15.87 -8.10 4.71
N GLY A 106 16.36 -9.32 4.90
CA GLY A 106 17.39 -9.91 4.03
C GLY A 106 16.89 -10.26 2.63
N LEU A 107 15.66 -10.76 2.55
CA LEU A 107 14.95 -10.98 1.28
C LEU A 107 14.80 -9.67 0.50
N PHE A 108 14.33 -8.61 1.17
CA PHE A 108 14.17 -7.31 0.52
C PHE A 108 15.52 -6.75 0.08
N ALA A 109 16.54 -6.76 0.95
CA ALA A 109 17.89 -6.32 0.58
C ALA A 109 18.44 -7.07 -0.64
N GLY A 110 18.29 -8.41 -0.67
CA GLY A 110 18.73 -9.25 -1.79
C GLY A 110 17.99 -8.92 -3.09
N LEU A 111 16.67 -8.77 -3.04
CA LEU A 111 15.85 -8.36 -4.18
C LEU A 111 16.28 -6.99 -4.72
N MET A 112 16.46 -6.02 -3.82
CA MET A 112 16.81 -4.64 -4.20
C MET A 112 18.21 -4.57 -4.82
N LEU A 113 19.20 -5.22 -4.21
CA LEU A 113 20.56 -5.27 -4.75
C LEU A 113 20.61 -6.00 -6.09
N SER A 114 19.86 -7.10 -6.24
CA SER A 114 19.79 -7.84 -7.51
C SER A 114 19.17 -7.00 -8.63
N ARG A 115 18.09 -6.26 -8.35
CA ARG A 115 17.47 -5.33 -9.30
C ARG A 115 18.38 -4.16 -9.68
N ALA A 116 19.29 -3.77 -8.78
CA ALA A 116 20.32 -2.77 -9.03
C ALA A 116 21.56 -3.31 -9.78
N GLY A 117 21.57 -4.60 -10.16
CA GLY A 117 22.64 -5.23 -10.94
C GLY A 117 23.75 -5.91 -10.12
N TYR A 118 23.64 -5.91 -8.79
CA TYR A 118 24.57 -6.66 -7.94
C TYR A 118 24.23 -8.15 -7.88
N LYS A 119 25.18 -8.95 -7.38
CA LYS A 119 25.02 -10.40 -7.18
C LYS A 119 25.22 -10.75 -5.71
N PRO A 120 24.27 -10.39 -4.82
CA PRO A 120 24.41 -10.67 -3.39
C PRO A 120 24.33 -12.18 -3.10
N LEU A 121 25.20 -12.68 -2.24
CA LEU A 121 25.09 -13.99 -1.63
C LEU A 121 24.23 -13.90 -0.37
N ILE A 122 23.12 -14.64 -0.32
CA ILE A 122 22.28 -14.74 0.88
C ILE A 122 22.58 -16.05 1.59
N ILE A 123 22.86 -15.98 2.89
CA ILE A 123 23.04 -17.15 3.75
C ILE A 123 21.96 -17.15 4.84
N GLU A 124 21.31 -18.29 5.05
CA GLU A 124 20.29 -18.48 6.10
C GLU A 124 20.65 -19.75 6.89
N ARG A 125 20.56 -19.65 8.22
CA ARG A 125 20.86 -20.78 9.12
C ARG A 125 19.70 -21.78 9.19
N GLY A 126 18.48 -21.30 8.99
CA GLY A 126 17.26 -22.08 9.03
C GLY A 126 17.11 -22.97 7.80
N GLN A 127 16.19 -23.91 7.90
CA GLN A 127 15.83 -24.79 6.80
C GLN A 127 15.00 -24.05 5.72
N LYS A 128 14.85 -24.70 4.56
CA LYS A 128 13.86 -24.32 3.55
C LYS A 128 12.47 -24.29 4.17
N VAL A 129 11.57 -23.46 3.64
CA VAL A 129 10.25 -23.21 4.26
C VAL A 129 9.43 -24.49 4.40
N GLU A 130 9.50 -25.39 3.43
CA GLU A 130 8.78 -26.66 3.43
C GLU A 130 9.28 -27.61 4.54
N ASP A 131 10.59 -27.61 4.78
CA ASP A 131 11.23 -28.42 5.83
C ASP A 131 11.01 -27.79 7.22
N ARG A 132 11.03 -26.45 7.28
CA ARG A 132 10.79 -25.69 8.50
C ARG A 132 9.36 -25.86 9.00
N ILE A 133 8.37 -25.86 8.10
CA ILE A 133 6.97 -26.12 8.46
C ILE A 133 6.87 -27.49 9.13
N ARG A 134 7.40 -28.54 8.49
CA ARG A 134 7.40 -29.91 9.04
C ARG A 134 8.08 -30.00 10.39
N THR A 135 9.26 -29.39 10.53
CA THR A 135 10.01 -29.39 11.80
C THR A 135 9.25 -28.66 12.91
N VAL A 136 8.55 -27.56 12.60
CA VAL A 136 7.75 -26.81 13.56
C VAL A 136 6.49 -27.58 13.95
N GLU A 137 5.80 -28.21 12.99
CA GLU A 137 4.64 -29.05 13.25
C GLU A 137 4.99 -30.26 14.13
N ASP A 138 6.10 -30.93 13.82
CA ASP A 138 6.61 -32.05 14.61
C ASP A 138 6.97 -31.62 16.04
N PHE A 139 7.67 -30.50 16.19
CA PHE A 139 7.96 -29.93 17.52
C PHE A 139 6.69 -29.63 18.32
N PHE A 140 5.64 -29.07 17.68
CA PHE A 140 4.37 -28.83 18.34
C PHE A 140 3.62 -30.12 18.72
N ALA A 141 3.78 -31.19 17.94
CA ALA A 141 3.12 -32.46 18.18
C ALA A 141 3.85 -33.33 19.22
N ASN A 142 5.19 -33.33 19.19
CA ASN A 142 6.02 -34.35 19.83
C ASN A 142 7.06 -33.81 20.83
N GLY A 143 7.29 -32.49 20.88
CA GLY A 143 8.30 -31.85 21.75
C GLY A 143 9.70 -31.84 21.17
#